data_AF-A0A2N6KI03-F1
#
_entry.id   AF-A0A2N6KI03-F1
#
_cell.length_a   1.000
_cell.length_b   1.000
_cell.length_c   1.000
_cell.angle_alpha   90.00
_cell.angle_beta   90.00
_cell.angle_gamma   90.00
#
_symmetry.space_group_name_H-M   'P 1'
#
loop_
_entity.id
_entity.type
_entity.pdbx_description
1 polymer ?
#
loop_
_entity_poly.entity_id
_entity_poly.type
_entity_poly.pdbx_seq_one_letter_code
_entity_poly.pdbx_strand_id
1 'polypeptide(L)'
;MIQQPKGWFLTIWDTLFYQVLDLTRTLRERRNKDRGENASIKRFQSSALIVGNPAPMPTLPKVKLKLLPEAEKEANAIAQLLQTPAMIGGQATKTNILKQLPNARLIHLATHGLLEYGSQNSTSYGEDLGIPGALALAPLSKGDNGLLTADEIINLPLNAELVVLSACSTGEGRISGDGVIGLSRSFISAGTESVLVSLWSVPDAPTAELMTEFYRQLQQNNNKAQSLRDAMLKLVKQYPDTPKNWAVFTLIGEAR
;
A
#
# COMPACT_ATOMS: atom_id res chain seq x y z
N MET A 1 41.05 -18.95 43.40
CA MET A 1 39.83 -18.14 43.59
C MET A 1 40.07 -16.82 42.85
N ILE A 2 39.67 -16.74 41.58
CA ILE A 2 39.90 -15.55 40.72
C ILE A 2 38.52 -14.97 40.42
N GLN A 3 38.25 -13.76 40.93
CA GLN A 3 37.06 -12.97 40.58
C GLN A 3 37.24 -12.37 39.19
N GLN A 4 36.22 -12.52 38.35
CA GLN A 4 36.06 -11.82 37.07
C GLN A 4 35.05 -10.67 37.27
N PRO A 5 35.32 -9.43 36.82
CA PRO A 5 34.34 -8.35 36.91
C PRO A 5 33.34 -8.45 35.74
N LYS A 6 32.06 -8.65 36.06
CA LYS A 6 30.93 -8.48 35.13
C LYS A 6 30.38 -7.06 35.30
N GLY A 7 30.30 -6.26 34.25
CA GLY A 7 29.53 -5.01 34.34
C GLY A 7 29.69 -3.92 33.29
N TRP A 8 30.53 -4.04 32.25
CA TRP A 8 30.85 -2.89 31.38
C TRP A 8 30.34 -2.99 29.93
N PHE A 9 29.65 -4.05 29.54
CA PHE A 9 29.23 -4.26 28.13
C PHE A 9 27.76 -3.95 27.82
N LEU A 10 26.91 -3.64 28.81
CA LEU A 10 25.46 -3.41 28.59
C LEU A 10 25.07 -1.93 28.48
N THR A 11 25.90 -0.98 28.90
CA THR A 11 25.52 0.45 28.97
C THR A 11 25.79 1.23 27.68
N ILE A 12 26.70 0.75 26.82
CA ILE A 12 27.10 1.48 25.61
C ILE A 12 26.11 1.27 24.45
N TRP A 13 25.49 0.08 24.36
CA TRP A 13 24.53 -0.25 23.30
C TRP A 13 23.14 0.38 23.51
N ASP A 14 22.66 0.43 24.76
CA ASP A 14 21.39 1.10 25.06
C ASP A 14 21.49 2.60 24.78
N THR A 15 22.60 3.25 25.19
CA THR A 15 22.79 4.68 24.99
C THR A 15 22.86 5.06 23.50
N LEU A 16 23.52 4.24 22.67
CA LEU A 16 23.58 4.45 21.22
C LEU A 16 22.21 4.24 20.56
N PHE A 17 21.43 3.24 20.98
CA PHE A 17 20.11 2.99 20.42
C PHE A 17 19.12 4.10 20.79
N TYR A 18 19.14 4.57 22.04
CA TYR A 18 18.36 5.73 22.48
C TYR A 18 18.77 7.01 21.77
N GLN A 19 20.06 7.26 21.57
CA GLN A 19 20.54 8.43 20.82
C GLN A 19 20.12 8.37 19.34
N VAL A 20 20.12 7.20 18.70
CA VAL A 20 19.64 7.05 17.32
C VAL A 20 18.13 7.25 17.23
N LEU A 21 17.35 6.75 18.18
CA LEU A 21 15.90 6.97 18.29
C LEU A 21 15.55 8.44 18.56
N ASP A 22 16.30 9.11 19.42
CA ASP A 22 16.08 10.52 19.75
C ASP A 22 16.54 11.44 18.61
N LEU A 23 17.63 11.09 17.92
CA LEU A 23 18.08 11.80 16.73
C LEU A 23 17.10 11.63 15.56
N THR A 24 16.59 10.41 15.32
CA THR A 24 15.54 10.18 14.31
C THR A 24 14.25 10.91 14.67
N ARG A 25 13.85 10.95 15.95
CA ARG A 25 12.72 11.74 16.44
C ARG A 25 12.94 13.25 16.23
N THR A 26 14.12 13.77 16.55
CA THR A 26 14.45 15.20 16.44
C THR A 26 14.55 15.66 14.98
N LEU A 27 15.18 14.84 14.12
CA LEU A 27 15.21 15.09 12.67
C LEU A 27 13.80 15.02 12.06
N ARG A 28 12.94 14.12 12.56
CA ARG A 28 11.54 14.00 12.18
C ARG A 28 10.70 15.19 12.63
N GLU A 29 10.89 15.69 13.84
CA GLU A 29 10.20 16.89 14.35
C GLU A 29 10.62 18.14 13.57
N ARG A 30 11.89 18.28 13.18
CA ARG A 30 12.35 19.35 12.28
C ARG A 30 11.76 19.22 10.87
N ARG A 31 11.79 18.02 10.28
CA ARG A 31 11.17 17.74 8.96
C ARG A 31 9.68 18.04 8.93
N ASN A 32 8.95 17.80 10.02
CA ASN A 32 7.51 18.08 10.12
C ASN A 32 7.21 19.55 10.44
N LYS A 33 8.08 20.25 11.20
CA LYS A 33 7.92 21.67 11.52
C LYS A 33 8.12 22.57 10.29
N ASP A 34 8.94 22.13 9.33
CA ASP A 34 9.15 22.83 8.05
C ASP A 34 8.04 22.54 7.00
N ARG A 35 7.14 21.59 7.26
CA ARG A 35 6.06 21.17 6.35
C ARG A 35 4.70 21.70 6.85
N GLY A 36 4.32 22.91 6.44
CA GLY A 36 2.97 23.44 6.75
C GLY A 36 1.85 22.59 6.12
N GLU A 37 0.71 22.45 6.82
CA GLU A 37 -0.43 21.57 6.44
C GLU A 37 -0.94 21.79 5.01
N ASN A 38 -1.03 23.05 4.55
CA ASN A 38 -1.48 23.39 3.20
C ASN A 38 -0.49 22.97 2.09
N ALA A 39 0.81 22.81 2.41
CA ALA A 39 1.82 22.38 1.46
C ALA A 39 1.74 20.86 1.18
N SER A 40 1.33 20.07 2.17
CA SER A 40 1.20 18.62 2.06
C SER A 40 0.07 18.20 1.10
N ILE A 41 -1.08 18.90 1.16
CA ILE A 41 -2.24 18.60 0.31
C ILE A 41 -1.94 18.90 -1.16
N LYS A 42 -1.37 20.07 -1.46
CA LYS A 42 -0.94 20.43 -2.82
C LYS A 42 0.13 19.49 -3.35
N ARG A 43 0.97 18.93 -2.48
CA ARG A 43 2.03 18.00 -2.85
C ARG A 43 1.49 16.65 -3.29
N PHE A 44 0.42 16.15 -2.66
CA PHE A 44 -0.26 14.95 -3.13
C PHE A 44 -0.94 15.14 -4.49
N GLN A 45 -1.56 16.30 -4.73
CA GLN A 45 -2.23 16.58 -6.00
C GLN A 45 -1.27 16.55 -7.20
N SER A 46 -0.04 17.06 -7.05
CA SER A 46 0.93 17.13 -8.15
C SER A 46 1.78 15.87 -8.36
N SER A 47 1.65 14.85 -7.50
CA SER A 47 2.49 13.64 -7.56
C SER A 47 1.75 12.36 -7.17
N ALA A 48 0.43 12.34 -7.34
CA ALA A 48 -0.40 11.17 -7.10
C ALA A 48 -0.47 10.27 -8.35
N LEU A 49 -0.15 8.99 -8.15
CA LEU A 49 -0.37 7.91 -9.11
C LEU A 49 -1.60 7.11 -8.68
N ILE A 50 -2.69 7.20 -9.45
CA ILE A 50 -3.94 6.51 -9.15
C ILE A 50 -4.20 5.47 -10.24
N VAL A 51 -4.35 4.21 -9.85
CA VAL A 51 -4.55 3.08 -10.74
C VAL A 51 -5.82 2.35 -10.35
N GLY A 52 -6.67 2.04 -11.33
CA GLY A 52 -7.91 1.28 -11.11
C GLY A 52 -8.24 0.36 -12.27
N ASN A 53 -8.74 -0.84 -11.97
CA ASN A 53 -9.25 -1.79 -12.96
C ASN A 53 -8.36 -1.99 -14.20
N PRO A 54 -7.12 -2.52 -14.05
CA PRO A 54 -6.29 -2.83 -15.20
C PRO A 54 -6.96 -3.82 -16.16
N ALA A 55 -6.90 -3.55 -17.46
CA ALA A 55 -7.52 -4.39 -18.48
C ALA A 55 -6.69 -4.40 -19.78
N PRO A 56 -6.48 -5.56 -20.44
CA PRO A 56 -6.90 -6.88 -20.02
C PRO A 56 -6.17 -7.35 -18.75
N MET A 57 -6.82 -8.21 -17.96
CA MET A 57 -6.16 -8.82 -16.81
C MET A 57 -5.12 -9.87 -17.26
N PRO A 58 -4.03 -10.07 -16.51
CA PRO A 58 -3.04 -11.08 -16.82
C PRO A 58 -3.65 -12.48 -16.73
N THR A 59 -3.17 -13.39 -17.57
CA THR A 59 -3.63 -14.79 -17.59
C THR A 59 -2.74 -15.63 -16.68
N LEU A 60 -3.34 -16.28 -15.68
CA LEU A 60 -2.64 -17.17 -14.76
C LEU A 60 -3.08 -18.62 -15.02
N PRO A 61 -2.19 -19.62 -14.87
CA PRO A 61 -2.51 -21.01 -15.20
C PRO A 61 -3.72 -21.61 -14.45
N LYS A 62 -3.97 -21.14 -13.22
CA LYS A 62 -4.98 -21.71 -12.31
C LYS A 62 -6.06 -20.73 -11.86
N VAL A 63 -5.92 -19.44 -12.19
CA VAL A 63 -6.83 -18.40 -11.73
C VAL A 63 -7.22 -17.48 -12.87
N LYS A 64 -8.53 -17.29 -13.03
CA LYS A 64 -9.10 -16.35 -14.00
C LYS A 64 -9.49 -15.07 -13.28
N LEU A 65 -8.66 -14.04 -13.44
CA LEU A 65 -8.95 -12.72 -12.91
C LEU A 65 -10.08 -12.05 -13.71
N LYS A 66 -11.11 -11.58 -13.00
CA LYS A 66 -12.23 -10.83 -13.57
C LYS A 66 -11.89 -9.34 -13.63
N LEU A 67 -12.55 -8.60 -14.50
CA LEU A 67 -12.52 -7.14 -14.46
C LEU A 67 -13.13 -6.64 -13.14
N LEU A 68 -12.69 -5.46 -12.70
CA LEU A 68 -13.09 -4.81 -11.46
C LEU A 68 -13.70 -3.43 -11.73
N PRO A 69 -14.92 -3.33 -12.32
CA PRO A 69 -15.54 -2.04 -12.63
C PRO A 69 -15.65 -1.09 -11.42
N GLU A 70 -15.76 -1.64 -10.22
CA GLU A 70 -15.88 -0.85 -9.00
C GLU A 70 -14.53 -0.32 -8.52
N ALA A 71 -13.42 -1.03 -8.77
CA ALA A 71 -12.07 -0.49 -8.59
C ALA A 71 -11.81 0.67 -9.57
N GLU A 72 -12.42 0.65 -10.76
CA GLU A 72 -12.40 1.78 -11.68
C GLU A 72 -13.14 3.00 -11.11
N LYS A 73 -14.33 2.78 -10.53
CA LYS A 73 -15.10 3.85 -9.86
C LYS A 73 -14.35 4.43 -8.67
N GLU A 74 -13.74 3.60 -7.85
CA GLU A 74 -12.90 4.01 -6.72
C GLU A 74 -11.74 4.89 -7.20
N ALA A 75 -10.96 4.41 -8.17
CA ALA A 75 -9.83 5.14 -8.73
C ALA A 75 -10.27 6.49 -9.33
N ASN A 76 -11.38 6.52 -10.07
CA ASN A 76 -11.92 7.76 -10.65
C ASN A 76 -12.37 8.76 -9.58
N ALA A 77 -13.04 8.31 -8.51
CA ALA A 77 -13.46 9.17 -7.41
C ALA A 77 -12.26 9.79 -6.68
N ILE A 78 -11.22 9.00 -6.44
CA ILE A 78 -9.98 9.46 -5.78
C ILE A 78 -9.21 10.41 -6.68
N ALA A 79 -9.08 10.07 -7.96
CA ALA A 79 -8.46 10.92 -8.98
C ALA A 79 -9.14 12.30 -9.06
N GLN A 80 -10.48 12.34 -9.01
CA GLN A 80 -11.24 13.59 -8.96
C GLN A 80 -10.93 14.41 -7.70
N LEU A 81 -10.89 13.78 -6.51
CA LEU A 81 -10.54 14.45 -5.25
C LEU A 81 -9.13 15.05 -5.28
N LEU A 82 -8.19 14.32 -5.87
CA LEU A 82 -6.78 14.70 -5.95
C LEU A 82 -6.44 15.54 -7.20
N GLN A 83 -7.41 15.81 -8.07
CA GLN A 83 -7.23 16.58 -9.30
C GLN A 83 -6.10 16.02 -10.20
N THR A 84 -6.00 14.70 -10.28
CA THR A 84 -5.00 13.97 -11.07
C THR A 84 -5.71 12.97 -11.99
N PRO A 85 -5.18 12.59 -13.15
CA PRO A 85 -5.77 11.52 -13.96
C PRO A 85 -5.66 10.15 -13.28
N ALA A 86 -6.71 9.33 -13.41
CA ALA A 86 -6.65 7.91 -13.10
C ALA A 86 -6.08 7.14 -14.30
N MET A 87 -5.21 6.17 -14.01
CA MET A 87 -4.73 5.20 -14.99
C MET A 87 -5.63 3.96 -14.91
N ILE A 88 -6.46 3.76 -15.93
CA ILE A 88 -7.49 2.72 -15.97
C ILE A 88 -7.38 1.84 -17.21
N GLY A 89 -7.93 0.62 -17.15
CA GLY A 89 -8.01 -0.28 -18.29
C GLY A 89 -6.66 -0.52 -18.97
N GLY A 90 -6.60 -0.32 -20.29
CA GLY A 90 -5.40 -0.52 -21.11
C GLY A 90 -4.26 0.46 -20.84
N GLN A 91 -4.49 1.53 -20.07
CA GLN A 91 -3.43 2.43 -19.66
C GLN A 91 -2.69 1.91 -18.43
N ALA A 92 -3.37 1.14 -17.56
CA ALA A 92 -2.89 0.61 -16.29
C ALA A 92 -1.94 -0.58 -16.46
N THR A 93 -0.95 -0.42 -17.34
CA THR A 93 0.03 -1.45 -17.63
C THR A 93 1.17 -1.44 -16.62
N LYS A 94 1.76 -2.61 -16.39
CA LYS A 94 2.96 -2.75 -15.54
C LYS A 94 4.06 -1.77 -15.97
N THR A 95 4.30 -1.64 -17.27
CA THR A 95 5.30 -0.71 -17.82
C THR A 95 4.98 0.75 -17.51
N ASN A 96 3.73 1.20 -17.70
CA ASN A 96 3.36 2.60 -17.44
C ASN A 96 3.44 2.94 -15.95
N ILE A 97 3.05 2.01 -15.09
CA ILE A 97 3.09 2.17 -13.64
C ILE A 97 4.54 2.24 -13.15
N LEU A 98 5.41 1.33 -13.58
CA LEU A 98 6.84 1.34 -13.23
C LEU A 98 7.54 2.65 -13.62
N LYS A 99 7.14 3.30 -14.71
CA LYS A 99 7.69 4.62 -15.10
C LYS A 99 7.30 5.75 -14.15
N GLN A 100 6.13 5.66 -13.50
CA GLN A 100 5.61 6.72 -12.63
C GLN A 100 5.92 6.50 -11.16
N LEU A 101 6.05 5.24 -10.72
CA LEU A 101 6.29 4.86 -9.31
C LEU A 101 7.41 5.65 -8.62
N PRO A 102 8.62 5.83 -9.20
CA PRO A 102 9.71 6.54 -8.53
C PRO A 102 9.41 8.02 -8.23
N ASN A 103 8.53 8.64 -9.01
CA ASN A 103 8.20 10.06 -8.89
C ASN A 103 6.92 10.31 -8.07
N ALA A 104 6.15 9.25 -7.79
CA ALA A 104 4.89 9.36 -7.09
C ALA A 104 5.11 9.46 -5.58
N ARG A 105 4.45 10.44 -4.94
CA ARG A 105 4.47 10.58 -3.47
C ARG A 105 3.26 9.93 -2.81
N LEU A 106 2.19 9.78 -3.57
CA LEU A 106 0.99 9.06 -3.18
C LEU A 106 0.66 8.09 -4.29
N ILE A 107 0.55 6.82 -3.94
CA ILE A 107 0.27 5.74 -4.88
C ILE A 107 -1.01 5.06 -4.41
N HIS A 108 -2.00 4.94 -5.28
CA HIS A 108 -3.23 4.21 -5.02
C HIS A 108 -3.40 3.13 -6.08
N LEU A 109 -3.46 1.87 -5.65
CA LEU A 109 -3.54 0.70 -6.53
C LEU A 109 -4.81 -0.09 -6.20
N ALA A 110 -5.86 0.11 -7.00
CA ALA A 110 -7.12 -0.62 -6.95
C ALA A 110 -7.15 -1.71 -8.04
N THR A 111 -6.70 -2.92 -7.69
CA THR A 111 -6.54 -4.05 -8.63
C THR A 111 -6.60 -5.41 -7.91
N HIS A 112 -6.30 -6.54 -8.55
CA HIS A 112 -6.14 -7.82 -7.85
C HIS A 112 -4.75 -7.94 -7.21
N GLY A 113 -4.73 -8.44 -5.98
CA GLY A 113 -3.56 -8.81 -5.21
C GLY A 113 -3.48 -10.32 -5.04
N LEU A 114 -2.38 -10.90 -5.49
CA LEU A 114 -2.09 -12.33 -5.45
C LEU A 114 -1.17 -12.61 -4.27
N LEU A 115 -1.72 -12.69 -3.06
CA LEU A 115 -0.96 -12.73 -1.80
C LEU A 115 -0.06 -13.98 -1.66
N GLU A 116 -0.44 -15.09 -2.28
CA GLU A 116 0.36 -16.34 -2.27
C GLU A 116 1.25 -16.49 -3.51
N TYR A 117 1.27 -15.52 -4.43
CA TYR A 117 2.15 -15.59 -5.59
C TYR A 117 3.61 -15.60 -5.15
N GLY A 118 4.40 -16.57 -5.63
CA GLY A 118 5.81 -16.69 -5.22
C GLY A 118 6.05 -17.42 -3.90
N SER A 119 5.02 -17.82 -3.15
CA SER A 119 5.22 -18.56 -1.89
C SER A 119 5.55 -20.04 -2.16
N GLN A 120 6.48 -20.62 -1.38
CA GLN A 120 6.77 -22.06 -1.33
C GLN A 120 5.54 -22.93 -1.05
N ASN A 121 4.57 -22.41 -0.29
CA ASN A 121 3.32 -23.09 0.03
C ASN A 121 2.25 -22.91 -1.05
N SER A 122 2.55 -22.12 -2.08
CA SER A 122 1.64 -21.85 -3.19
C SER A 122 1.74 -22.98 -4.20
N THR A 123 0.82 -23.93 -4.11
CA THR A 123 0.61 -24.91 -5.18
C THR A 123 0.11 -24.26 -6.49
N SER A 124 -0.13 -22.95 -6.49
CA SER A 124 -1.03 -22.28 -7.44
C SER A 124 -0.32 -21.39 -8.45
N TYR A 125 0.87 -20.88 -8.14
CA TYR A 125 1.58 -19.92 -8.99
C TYR A 125 3.06 -20.29 -9.04
N GLY A 126 3.52 -20.72 -10.21
CA GLY A 126 4.89 -21.16 -10.41
C GLY A 126 5.92 -20.05 -10.14
N GLU A 127 7.12 -20.49 -9.79
CA GLU A 127 8.30 -19.74 -9.33
C GLU A 127 8.30 -19.43 -7.83
N ASP A 128 9.34 -19.92 -7.15
CA ASP A 128 9.64 -19.61 -5.76
C ASP A 128 10.30 -18.23 -5.70
N LEU A 129 9.56 -17.25 -5.17
CA LEU A 129 10.06 -15.90 -4.96
C LEU A 129 10.32 -15.73 -3.47
N GLY A 130 11.49 -15.17 -3.12
CA GLY A 130 11.89 -14.98 -1.71
C GLY A 130 10.91 -14.14 -0.89
N ILE A 131 10.01 -13.38 -1.53
CA ILE A 131 8.96 -12.58 -0.90
C ILE A 131 7.61 -12.85 -1.60
N PRO A 132 6.59 -13.35 -0.90
CA PRO A 132 5.29 -13.63 -1.50
C PRO A 132 4.50 -12.35 -1.78
N GLY A 133 3.72 -12.38 -2.85
CA GLY A 133 2.79 -11.33 -3.22
C GLY A 133 3.04 -10.74 -4.61
N ALA A 134 1.96 -10.47 -5.35
CA ALA A 134 2.02 -9.71 -6.59
C ALA A 134 0.76 -8.88 -6.80
N LEU A 135 0.86 -7.81 -7.59
CA LEU A 135 -0.27 -7.02 -8.06
C LEU A 135 -0.51 -7.32 -9.55
N ALA A 136 -1.75 -7.59 -9.92
CA ALA A 136 -2.14 -7.80 -11.30
C ALA A 136 -2.35 -6.46 -12.01
N LEU A 137 -1.70 -6.27 -13.16
CA LEU A 137 -1.72 -5.08 -13.99
C LEU A 137 -1.92 -5.49 -15.45
N ALA A 138 -2.26 -4.54 -16.32
CA ALA A 138 -2.44 -4.85 -17.72
C ALA A 138 -1.08 -5.22 -18.35
N PRO A 139 -0.96 -6.34 -19.07
CA PRO A 139 0.24 -6.65 -19.84
C PRO A 139 0.29 -5.75 -21.08
N LEU A 140 1.48 -5.25 -21.43
CA LEU A 140 1.66 -4.39 -22.60
C LEU A 140 1.95 -5.17 -23.90
N SER A 141 2.59 -6.34 -23.81
CA SER A 141 3.04 -7.11 -24.98
C SER A 141 3.18 -8.61 -24.68
N LYS A 142 3.37 -9.42 -25.72
CA LYS A 142 3.72 -10.84 -25.57
C LYS A 142 5.06 -10.96 -24.84
N GLY A 143 5.02 -11.46 -23.60
CA GLY A 143 6.18 -11.60 -22.71
C GLY A 143 6.07 -10.78 -21.43
N ASP A 144 5.20 -9.77 -21.39
CA ASP A 144 4.82 -9.10 -20.14
C ASP A 144 3.79 -9.97 -19.41
N ASN A 145 4.16 -10.48 -18.24
CA ASN A 145 3.26 -11.28 -17.41
C ASN A 145 2.19 -10.45 -16.71
N GLY A 146 2.28 -9.10 -16.75
CA GLY A 146 1.34 -8.20 -16.11
C GLY A 146 1.35 -8.28 -14.58
N LEU A 147 2.36 -8.90 -13.97
CA LEU A 147 2.45 -9.03 -12.51
C LEU A 147 3.57 -8.15 -11.98
N LEU A 148 3.25 -7.23 -11.08
CA LEU A 148 4.25 -6.51 -10.30
C LEU A 148 4.47 -7.25 -8.98
N THR A 149 5.57 -8.01 -8.87
CA THR A 149 5.82 -8.88 -7.71
C THR A 149 6.42 -8.11 -6.54
N ALA A 150 6.28 -8.65 -5.33
CA ALA A 150 6.91 -8.11 -4.14
C ALA A 150 8.45 -8.05 -4.26
N ASP A 151 9.06 -9.01 -4.95
CA ASP A 151 10.50 -9.06 -5.24
C ASP A 151 10.94 -7.97 -6.25
N GLU A 152 10.10 -7.64 -7.22
CA GLU A 152 10.36 -6.47 -8.08
C GLU A 152 10.21 -5.17 -7.30
N ILE A 153 9.17 -5.06 -6.47
CA ILE A 153 8.86 -3.85 -5.70
C ILE A 153 9.99 -3.49 -4.75
N ILE A 154 10.56 -4.45 -4.01
CA ILE A 154 11.59 -4.18 -2.99
C ILE A 154 12.84 -3.50 -3.56
N ASN A 155 13.10 -3.67 -4.86
CA ASN A 155 14.25 -3.10 -5.56
C ASN A 155 13.95 -1.74 -6.22
N LEU A 156 12.72 -1.21 -6.09
CA LEU A 156 12.35 0.07 -6.67
C LEU A 156 12.87 1.25 -5.83
N PRO A 157 13.30 2.36 -6.47
CA PRO A 157 13.67 3.58 -5.76
C PRO A 157 12.42 4.44 -5.50
N LEU A 158 11.64 4.11 -4.46
CA LEU A 158 10.44 4.86 -4.11
C LEU A 158 10.75 6.00 -3.12
N ASN A 159 9.96 7.07 -3.22
CA ASN A 159 9.96 8.19 -2.27
C ASN A 159 8.52 8.55 -1.87
N ALA A 160 7.67 7.51 -1.81
CA ALA A 160 6.26 7.65 -1.53
C ALA A 160 6.01 7.87 -0.04
N GLU A 161 5.14 8.80 0.31
CA GLU A 161 4.66 8.97 1.68
C GLU A 161 3.57 7.96 1.99
N LEU A 162 2.76 7.60 0.99
CA LEU A 162 1.66 6.69 1.16
C LEU A 162 1.46 5.84 -0.09
N VAL A 163 1.48 4.52 0.10
CA VAL A 163 0.95 3.55 -0.87
C VAL A 163 -0.34 2.97 -0.32
N VAL A 164 -1.42 3.00 -1.10
CA VAL A 164 -2.69 2.36 -0.78
C VAL A 164 -2.88 1.14 -1.68
N LEU A 165 -2.96 -0.02 -1.06
CA LEU A 165 -3.21 -1.30 -1.70
C LEU A 165 -4.67 -1.69 -1.48
N SER A 166 -5.54 -1.15 -2.34
CA SER A 166 -6.94 -1.55 -2.45
C SER A 166 -7.04 -2.81 -3.32
N ALA A 167 -6.32 -3.86 -2.88
CA ALA A 167 -5.94 -4.98 -3.74
C ALA A 167 -6.34 -6.38 -3.24
N CYS A 168 -7.04 -6.54 -2.12
CA CYS A 168 -7.34 -7.88 -1.59
C CYS A 168 -8.51 -8.63 -2.24
N SER A 169 -8.60 -8.58 -3.58
CA SER A 169 -9.49 -9.45 -4.35
C SER A 169 -8.76 -10.74 -4.72
N THR A 170 -8.77 -11.73 -3.83
CA THR A 170 -8.35 -13.07 -4.22
C THR A 170 -9.47 -13.71 -5.03
N GLY A 171 -9.33 -13.71 -6.35
CA GLY A 171 -10.17 -14.49 -7.26
C GLY A 171 -9.95 -15.99 -7.09
N GLU A 172 -10.24 -16.56 -5.90
CA GLU A 172 -10.17 -17.98 -5.47
C GLU A 172 -9.01 -18.36 -4.52
N GLY A 173 -8.12 -17.43 -4.15
CA GLY A 173 -7.00 -17.69 -3.22
C GLY A 173 -7.30 -17.44 -1.73
N ARG A 174 -6.61 -18.15 -0.83
CA ARG A 174 -6.67 -17.88 0.62
C ARG A 174 -5.97 -16.55 0.92
N ILE A 175 -6.52 -15.78 1.85
CA ILE A 175 -5.81 -14.67 2.45
C ILE A 175 -4.76 -15.29 3.37
N SER A 176 -3.48 -15.05 3.07
CA SER A 176 -2.37 -15.39 3.97
C SER A 176 -1.84 -14.09 4.60
N GLY A 177 -1.64 -14.11 5.92
CA GLY A 177 -0.99 -12.99 6.61
C GLY A 177 0.39 -12.68 6.01
N ASP A 178 1.09 -13.73 5.56
CA ASP A 178 2.42 -13.63 4.95
C ASP A 178 2.44 -12.82 3.65
N GLY A 179 1.39 -12.88 2.82
CA GLY A 179 1.33 -12.12 1.57
C GLY A 179 1.01 -10.64 1.76
N VAL A 180 0.12 -10.30 2.71
CA VAL A 180 -0.13 -8.90 3.10
C VAL A 180 1.14 -8.30 3.67
N ILE A 181 1.85 -9.07 4.50
CA ILE A 181 3.14 -8.70 5.06
C ILE A 181 4.20 -8.55 3.96
N GLY A 182 4.24 -9.46 2.98
CA GLY A 182 5.21 -9.46 1.87
C GLY A 182 5.14 -8.19 1.03
N LEU A 183 3.97 -7.88 0.45
CA LEU A 183 3.78 -6.65 -0.35
C LEU A 183 4.05 -5.39 0.47
N SER A 184 3.52 -5.31 1.69
CA SER A 184 3.71 -4.14 2.55
C SER A 184 5.18 -3.91 2.89
N ARG A 185 5.92 -4.99 3.23
CA ARG A 185 7.36 -4.93 3.49
C ARG A 185 8.13 -4.49 2.26
N SER A 186 7.82 -5.02 1.08
CA SER A 186 8.51 -4.63 -0.15
C SER A 186 8.36 -3.14 -0.44
N PHE A 187 7.15 -2.57 -0.32
CA PHE A 187 6.95 -1.13 -0.53
C PHE A 187 7.68 -0.27 0.50
N ILE A 188 7.68 -0.67 1.78
CA ILE A 188 8.41 0.05 2.84
C ILE A 188 9.92 -0.02 2.60
N SER A 189 10.46 -1.21 2.32
CA SER A 189 11.87 -1.42 2.03
C SER A 189 12.34 -0.66 0.78
N ALA A 190 11.45 -0.48 -0.20
CA ALA A 190 11.69 0.31 -1.39
C ALA A 190 11.69 1.84 -1.15
N GLY A 191 11.39 2.30 0.08
CA GLY A 191 11.45 3.72 0.46
C GLY A 191 10.10 4.39 0.73
N THR A 192 9.01 3.63 0.80
CA THR A 192 7.69 4.17 1.16
C THR A 192 7.58 4.40 2.68
N GLU A 193 7.12 5.59 3.11
CA GLU A 193 6.94 5.89 4.55
C GLU A 193 5.78 5.11 5.19
N SER A 194 4.72 4.84 4.43
CA SER A 194 3.50 4.18 4.94
C SER A 194 2.75 3.41 3.86
N VAL A 195 2.19 2.26 4.24
CA VAL A 195 1.34 1.43 3.38
C VAL A 195 0.00 1.23 4.06
N LEU A 196 -1.09 1.60 3.37
CA LEU A 196 -2.46 1.28 3.75
C LEU A 196 -2.91 0.08 2.93
N VAL A 197 -3.22 -1.04 3.58
CA VAL A 197 -3.50 -2.30 2.89
C VAL A 197 -4.83 -2.88 3.34
N SER A 198 -5.59 -3.43 2.40
CA SER A 198 -6.81 -4.18 2.70
C SER A 198 -6.46 -5.52 3.35
N LEU A 199 -7.33 -6.01 4.23
CA LEU A 199 -7.16 -7.27 4.97
C LEU A 199 -7.94 -8.41 4.32
N TRP A 200 -9.02 -8.09 3.60
CA TRP A 200 -9.87 -9.05 2.90
C TRP A 200 -10.59 -8.40 1.71
N SER A 201 -11.18 -9.24 0.86
CA SER A 201 -12.08 -8.78 -0.21
C SER A 201 -13.38 -8.29 0.40
N VAL A 202 -13.78 -7.06 0.08
CA VAL A 202 -15.02 -6.45 0.55
C VAL A 202 -15.94 -6.29 -0.65
N PRO A 203 -17.27 -6.43 -0.48
CA PRO A 203 -18.24 -6.01 -1.48
C PRO A 203 -17.92 -4.59 -1.95
N ASP A 204 -17.95 -4.37 -3.25
CA ASP A 204 -17.15 -3.30 -3.84
C ASP A 204 -17.60 -1.86 -3.47
N ALA A 205 -18.88 -1.63 -3.20
CA ALA A 205 -19.40 -0.28 -2.93
C ALA A 205 -18.91 0.34 -1.60
N PRO A 206 -18.97 -0.37 -0.44
CA PRO A 206 -18.39 0.13 0.80
C PRO A 206 -16.89 0.48 0.74
N THR A 207 -16.09 -0.23 -0.05
CA THR A 207 -14.64 0.04 -0.18
C THR A 207 -14.39 1.40 -0.82
N ALA A 208 -15.07 1.67 -1.94
CA ALA A 208 -14.97 2.95 -2.63
C ALA A 208 -15.42 4.12 -1.73
N GLU A 209 -16.47 3.91 -0.92
CA GLU A 209 -16.95 4.89 0.05
C GLU A 209 -15.93 5.15 1.16
N LEU A 210 -15.34 4.09 1.73
CA LEU A 210 -14.30 4.18 2.76
C LEU A 210 -13.08 4.95 2.23
N MET A 211 -12.59 4.59 1.05
CA MET A 211 -11.41 5.23 0.45
C MET A 211 -11.68 6.69 0.09
N THR A 212 -12.84 6.99 -0.48
CA THR A 212 -13.25 8.38 -0.78
C THR A 212 -13.28 9.22 0.49
N GLU A 213 -13.83 8.69 1.58
CA GLU A 213 -13.83 9.38 2.86
C GLU A 213 -12.42 9.51 3.45
N PHE A 214 -11.61 8.46 3.38
CA PHE A 214 -10.22 8.48 3.84
C PHE A 214 -9.43 9.62 3.17
N TYR A 215 -9.50 9.75 1.84
CA TYR A 215 -8.82 10.83 1.13
C TYR A 215 -9.38 12.21 1.46
N ARG A 216 -10.70 12.33 1.63
CA ARG A 216 -11.33 13.59 2.07
C ARG A 216 -10.81 14.03 3.44
N GLN A 217 -10.70 13.11 4.39
CA GLN A 217 -10.15 13.38 5.72
C GLN A 217 -8.65 13.70 5.65
N LEU A 218 -7.91 12.96 4.82
CA LEU A 218 -6.47 13.17 4.63
C LEU A 218 -6.16 14.56 4.07
N GLN A 219 -7.00 15.05 3.15
CA GLN A 219 -6.91 16.42 2.63
C GLN A 219 -7.22 17.50 3.67
N GLN A 220 -7.81 17.16 4.81
CA GLN A 220 -8.16 18.15 5.84
C GLN A 220 -7.16 18.17 6.99
N ASN A 221 -6.69 17.01 7.45
CA ASN A 221 -5.91 16.89 8.68
C ASN A 221 -4.47 16.39 8.47
N ASN A 222 -4.10 16.00 7.24
CA ASN A 222 -2.79 15.47 6.87
C ASN A 222 -2.24 14.41 7.83
N ASN A 223 -3.11 13.58 8.43
CA ASN A 223 -2.76 12.52 9.37
C ASN A 223 -3.41 11.22 8.90
N LYS A 224 -2.58 10.30 8.41
CA LYS A 224 -3.01 9.05 7.76
C LYS A 224 -3.83 8.18 8.70
N ALA A 225 -3.36 7.99 9.94
CA ALA A 225 -4.05 7.14 10.91
C ALA A 225 -5.39 7.74 11.37
N GLN A 226 -5.41 9.05 11.64
CA GLN A 226 -6.63 9.75 12.05
C GLN A 226 -7.65 9.78 10.91
N SER A 227 -7.21 10.03 9.68
CA SER A 227 -8.07 9.99 8.49
C SER A 227 -8.69 8.63 8.26
N LEU A 228 -7.91 7.55 8.45
CA LEU A 228 -8.44 6.19 8.34
C LEU A 228 -9.49 5.94 9.43
N ARG A 229 -9.18 6.28 10.68
CA ARG A 229 -10.12 6.12 11.80
C ARG A 229 -11.44 6.87 11.56
N ASP A 230 -11.37 8.12 11.11
CA ASP A 230 -12.57 8.94 10.88
C ASP A 230 -13.41 8.39 9.73
N ALA A 231 -12.77 7.91 8.66
CA ALA A 231 -13.46 7.21 7.58
C ALA A 231 -14.17 5.94 8.08
N MET A 232 -13.47 5.11 8.87
CA MET A 232 -14.07 3.92 9.46
C MET A 232 -15.25 4.27 10.38
N LEU A 233 -15.12 5.27 11.24
CA LEU A 233 -16.19 5.71 12.15
C LEU A 233 -17.42 6.23 11.40
N LYS A 234 -17.23 6.88 10.25
CA LYS A 234 -18.34 7.29 9.39
C LYS A 234 -19.10 6.07 8.87
N LEU A 235 -18.38 5.08 8.34
CA LEU A 235 -19.02 3.86 7.81
C LEU A 235 -19.62 2.97 8.91
N VAL A 236 -19.06 2.96 10.13
CA VAL A 236 -19.68 2.28 11.28
C VAL A 236 -21.09 2.81 11.53
N LYS A 237 -21.33 4.12 11.37
CA LYS A 237 -22.68 4.69 11.56
C LYS A 237 -23.67 4.26 10.47
N GLN A 238 -23.18 4.02 9.26
CA GLN A 238 -23.98 3.63 8.10
C GLN A 238 -24.20 2.12 8.01
N TYR A 239 -23.22 1.35 8.46
CA TYR A 239 -23.16 -0.11 8.38
C TYR A 239 -22.75 -0.73 9.73
N PRO A 240 -23.51 -0.48 10.82
CA PRO A 240 -23.11 -0.84 12.19
C PRO A 240 -22.86 -2.34 12.35
N ASP A 241 -23.68 -3.17 11.72
CA ASP A 241 -23.67 -4.63 11.90
C ASP A 241 -22.79 -5.37 10.88
N THR A 242 -22.04 -4.66 10.04
CA THR A 242 -21.18 -5.29 9.02
C THR A 242 -19.73 -4.81 9.09
N PRO A 243 -18.95 -5.29 10.08
CA PRO A 243 -17.52 -4.96 10.22
C PRO A 243 -16.68 -5.17 8.97
N LYS A 244 -17.03 -6.16 8.15
CA LYS A 244 -16.38 -6.39 6.85
C LYS A 244 -16.37 -5.17 5.94
N ASN A 245 -17.31 -4.23 6.08
CA ASN A 245 -17.43 -3.02 5.27
C ASN A 245 -16.57 -1.86 5.78
N TRP A 246 -16.17 -1.84 7.06
CA TRP A 246 -15.47 -0.70 7.66
C TRP A 246 -14.14 -1.05 8.34
N ALA A 247 -13.89 -2.32 8.69
CA ALA A 247 -12.65 -2.77 9.34
C ALA A 247 -11.60 -3.32 8.36
N VAL A 248 -11.78 -3.10 7.05
CA VAL A 248 -11.00 -3.78 6.01
C VAL A 248 -9.56 -3.30 5.90
N PHE A 249 -9.24 -2.05 6.24
CA PHE A 249 -7.89 -1.51 5.98
C PHE A 249 -7.06 -1.41 7.25
N THR A 250 -5.76 -1.66 7.12
CA THR A 250 -4.78 -1.39 8.17
C THR A 250 -3.65 -0.52 7.62
N LEU A 251 -3.16 0.40 8.44
CA LEU A 251 -2.03 1.27 8.12
C LEU A 251 -0.76 0.71 8.76
N ILE A 252 0.29 0.58 7.98
CA ILE A 252 1.62 0.11 8.38
C ILE A 252 2.63 1.22 8.08
N GLY A 253 3.52 1.54 9.03
CA GLY A 253 4.55 2.58 8.88
C GLY A 253 4.22 3.88 9.61
N GLU A 254 4.63 5.03 9.06
CA GLU A 254 4.41 6.34 9.69
C GLU A 254 2.91 6.72 9.77
N ALA A 255 2.43 7.10 10.95
CA ALA A 255 1.03 7.46 11.17
C ALA A 255 0.66 8.90 10.73
N ARG A 256 1.64 9.80 10.65
CA ARG A 256 1.49 11.23 10.34
C ARG A 256 2.22 11.55 9.05
#